data_AF-A0A0G4JLL2-F1
#
_entry.id   AF-A0A0G4JLL2-F1
#
_cell.length_a   1.000
_cell.length_b   1.000
_cell.length_c   1.000
_cell.angle_alpha   90.00
_cell.angle_beta   90.00
_cell.angle_gamma   90.00
#
_symmetry.space_group_name_H-M   'P 1'
#
loop_
_entity.id
_entity.type
_entity.pdbx_description
1 polymer ?
#
loop_
_entity_poly.entity_id
_entity_poly.type
_entity_poly.pdbx_seq_one_letter_code
_entity_poly.pdbx_strand_id
1 'polypeptide(L)'
;MKISDCRGRLWLGVGVACLAAWGTSAGAADAVRDVTGATPAQLAAPAVPAQSATAPAAASGAIQELRDRIQNKDVTELRTTYNGRYGASLLFYPQTMGYYVALFHEGQFWRVVKVGNEKKAEALYGDFVRQTQVLADVEIRRIKLEAQKAMMERQLAESEARLNAVQNDLAIQRQQEQALAQNQQAVREQAAALETERSAARIRLTDLQGQIRSLEAEQNSADSDLVRSVKGTGNRKTTRRH
;
A
#
# COMPACT_ATOMS: atom_id res chain seq x y z
N MET A 1 24.57 -20.46 -38.52
CA MET A 1 25.88 -19.77 -38.45
C MET A 1 26.63 -20.20 -37.19
N LYS A 2 27.94 -19.95 -37.09
CA LYS A 2 28.68 -19.97 -35.81
C LYS A 2 28.59 -18.59 -35.16
N ILE A 3 28.44 -18.53 -33.85
CA ILE A 3 28.82 -17.39 -32.99
C ILE A 3 29.60 -18.00 -31.82
N SER A 4 30.76 -17.43 -31.51
CA SER A 4 31.77 -18.04 -30.63
C SER A 4 31.67 -17.56 -29.19
N ASP A 5 32.32 -18.30 -28.28
CA ASP A 5 32.57 -17.91 -26.90
C ASP A 5 33.21 -16.51 -26.75
N CYS A 6 32.86 -15.82 -25.67
CA CYS A 6 33.69 -14.76 -25.10
C CYS A 6 33.84 -15.00 -23.59
N ARG A 7 35.08 -15.09 -23.11
CA ARG A 7 35.42 -15.50 -21.74
C ARG A 7 35.54 -14.28 -20.83
N GLY A 8 34.72 -14.19 -19.79
CA GLY A 8 34.79 -13.14 -18.77
C GLY A 8 35.00 -13.75 -17.37
N ARG A 9 36.22 -13.65 -16.83
CA ARG A 9 36.61 -14.27 -15.55
C ARG A 9 37.16 -13.20 -14.60
N LEU A 10 36.38 -12.78 -13.62
CA LEU A 10 36.88 -12.05 -12.45
C LEU A 10 36.39 -12.70 -11.15
N TRP A 11 37.32 -12.88 -10.21
CA TRP A 11 37.02 -13.09 -8.81
C TRP A 11 36.62 -11.77 -8.15
N LEU A 12 35.67 -11.84 -7.21
CA LEU A 12 35.61 -10.94 -6.05
C LEU A 12 35.30 -11.80 -4.83
N GLY A 13 35.94 -11.51 -3.70
CA GLY A 13 36.00 -12.41 -2.55
C GLY A 13 34.74 -12.43 -1.70
N VAL A 14 34.39 -13.61 -1.19
CA VAL A 14 33.38 -13.76 -0.13
C VAL A 14 34.00 -13.30 1.19
N GLY A 15 33.59 -12.14 1.68
CA GLY A 15 34.00 -11.58 2.97
C GLY A 15 32.79 -11.21 3.81
N VAL A 16 32.07 -12.21 4.34
CA VAL A 16 30.88 -12.00 5.18
C VAL A 16 31.22 -12.38 6.62
N ALA A 17 31.56 -11.38 7.43
CA ALA A 17 31.75 -11.51 8.87
C ALA A 17 31.26 -10.25 9.58
N CYS A 18 30.01 -10.26 10.05
CA CYS A 18 29.57 -9.43 11.17
C CYS A 18 28.28 -9.99 11.78
N LEU A 19 28.34 -10.38 13.05
CA LEU A 19 27.16 -10.74 13.83
C LEU A 19 26.48 -9.45 14.32
N ALA A 20 25.21 -9.26 13.99
CA ALA A 20 24.37 -8.23 14.57
C ALA A 20 23.12 -8.89 15.18
N ALA A 21 23.13 -9.08 16.50
CA ALA A 21 21.97 -9.57 17.21
C ALA A 21 20.98 -8.42 17.43
N TRP A 22 19.74 -8.58 16.95
CA TRP A 22 18.63 -7.70 17.33
C TRP A 22 17.65 -8.45 18.23
N GLY A 23 17.35 -7.84 19.37
CA GLY A 23 16.61 -8.48 20.46
C GLY A 23 15.11 -8.55 20.22
N THR A 24 14.47 -9.50 20.90
CA THR A 24 13.02 -9.69 20.90
C THR A 24 12.32 -8.57 21.67
N SER A 25 11.76 -7.59 20.96
CA SER A 25 10.90 -6.55 21.55
C SER A 25 9.47 -7.07 21.81
N ALA A 26 9.34 -8.00 22.75
CA ALA A 26 8.05 -8.44 23.27
C ALA A 26 7.52 -7.39 24.28
N GLY A 27 6.65 -6.48 23.84
CA GLY A 27 6.18 -5.38 24.71
C GLY A 27 5.36 -4.30 24.00
N ALA A 28 4.29 -4.68 23.29
CA ALA A 28 3.39 -3.74 22.60
C ALA A 28 1.93 -4.25 22.62
N ALA A 29 1.41 -4.56 23.82
CA ALA A 29 0.13 -5.25 23.98
C ALA A 29 -0.71 -4.77 25.19
N ASP A 30 -0.56 -3.53 25.67
CA ASP A 30 -1.59 -2.88 26.49
C ASP A 30 -1.58 -1.35 26.31
N ALA A 31 -2.44 -0.85 25.40
CA ALA A 31 -2.67 0.57 25.11
C ALA A 31 -3.97 0.81 24.33
N VAL A 32 -5.01 -0.04 24.51
CA VAL A 32 -6.31 0.08 23.80
C VAL A 32 -7.47 0.04 24.80
N ARG A 33 -7.50 1.03 25.67
CA ARG A 33 -8.68 1.46 26.46
C ARG A 33 -8.73 2.99 26.49
N ASP A 34 -9.92 3.52 26.77
CA ASP A 34 -10.23 4.96 26.91
C ASP A 34 -10.06 5.87 25.69
N VAL A 35 -10.83 5.59 24.64
CA VAL A 35 -11.34 6.62 23.71
C VAL A 35 -12.87 6.51 23.55
N THR A 36 -13.59 6.59 24.68
CA THR A 36 -15.06 6.72 24.72
C THR A 36 -15.45 7.81 25.72
N GLY A 37 -15.24 9.08 25.36
CA GLY A 37 -15.40 10.19 26.31
C GLY A 37 -15.26 11.59 25.72
N ALA A 38 -15.50 11.76 24.42
CA ALA A 38 -15.41 13.06 23.75
C ALA A 38 -16.80 13.55 23.31
N THR A 39 -17.50 14.28 24.18
CA THR A 39 -18.61 15.15 23.75
C THR A 39 -18.10 16.12 22.68
N PRO A 40 -18.93 16.49 21.68
CA PRO A 40 -18.55 17.50 20.70
C PRO A 40 -18.48 18.87 21.38
N ALA A 41 -17.32 19.17 21.97
CA ALA A 41 -16.96 20.50 22.42
C ALA A 41 -16.95 21.41 21.18
N GLN A 42 -18.05 22.15 21.01
CA GLN A 42 -18.25 23.04 19.87
C GLN A 42 -17.07 24.00 19.79
N LEU A 43 -16.24 23.88 18.74
CA LEU A 43 -15.14 24.80 18.48
C LEU A 43 -15.74 26.18 18.23
N ALA A 44 -15.84 26.98 19.28
CA ALA A 44 -15.97 28.41 19.15
C ALA A 44 -14.77 28.87 18.32
N ALA A 45 -15.04 29.31 17.09
CA ALA A 45 -14.02 29.98 16.29
C ALA A 45 -13.42 31.09 17.15
N PRO A 46 -12.08 31.30 17.13
CA PRO A 46 -11.47 32.35 17.92
C PRO A 46 -12.13 33.66 17.51
N ALA A 47 -12.91 34.23 18.43
CA ALA A 47 -13.61 35.47 18.18
C ALA A 47 -12.55 36.53 17.91
N VAL A 48 -12.43 36.92 16.64
CA VAL A 48 -11.77 38.16 16.25
C VAL A 48 -12.28 39.21 17.21
N PRO A 49 -11.40 39.89 18.00
CA PRO A 49 -11.85 40.91 18.91
C PRO A 49 -12.48 42.00 18.05
N ALA A 50 -13.81 42.02 18.06
CA ALA A 50 -14.63 43.01 17.37
C ALA A 50 -14.44 44.33 18.10
N GLN A 51 -13.28 44.96 17.87
CA GLN A 51 -13.02 46.33 18.24
C GLN A 51 -14.23 47.13 17.78
N SER A 52 -14.87 47.82 18.72
CA SER A 52 -16.10 48.59 18.48
C SER A 52 -15.79 49.88 17.72
N ALA A 53 -15.04 49.75 16.62
CA ALA A 53 -14.87 50.74 15.60
C ALA A 53 -16.22 50.89 14.89
N THR A 54 -17.03 51.81 15.38
CA THR A 54 -18.00 52.52 14.55
C THR A 54 -17.22 53.11 13.39
N ALA A 55 -17.14 52.38 12.27
CA ALA A 55 -16.46 52.85 11.08
C ALA A 55 -17.16 54.14 10.65
N PRO A 56 -16.50 55.30 10.69
CA PRO A 56 -17.15 56.55 10.37
C PRO A 56 -17.63 56.47 8.92
N ALA A 57 -18.80 57.02 8.59
CA ALA A 57 -19.34 56.95 7.22
C ALA A 57 -18.37 57.53 6.16
N ALA A 58 -17.45 58.40 6.58
CA ALA A 58 -16.31 58.88 5.79
C ALA A 58 -15.40 57.75 5.24
N ALA A 59 -15.26 56.61 5.92
CA ALA A 59 -14.49 55.46 5.43
C ALA A 59 -15.16 54.83 4.20
N SER A 60 -16.49 54.64 4.24
CA SER A 60 -17.28 54.21 3.08
C SER A 60 -17.17 55.22 1.94
N GLY A 61 -17.26 56.53 2.25
CA GLY A 61 -17.06 57.59 1.26
C GLY A 61 -15.68 57.57 0.59
N ALA A 62 -14.61 57.38 1.36
CA ALA A 62 -13.24 57.30 0.84
C ALA A 62 -12.99 56.08 -0.04
N ILE A 63 -13.68 54.96 0.21
CA ILE A 63 -13.64 53.76 -0.64
C ILE A 63 -14.29 54.04 -1.99
N GLN A 64 -15.46 54.71 -2.02
CA GLN A 64 -16.11 55.10 -3.28
C GLN A 64 -15.23 56.12 -4.05
N GLU A 65 -14.76 57.20 -3.38
CA GLU A 65 -13.89 58.20 -4.01
C GLU A 65 -12.64 57.57 -4.64
N LEU A 66 -11.95 56.66 -3.94
CA LEU A 66 -10.77 56.01 -4.49
C LEU A 66 -11.11 55.12 -5.69
N ARG A 67 -12.17 54.30 -5.60
CA ARG A 67 -12.56 53.42 -6.71
C ARG A 67 -12.92 54.23 -7.96
N ASP A 68 -13.66 55.32 -7.81
CA ASP A 68 -14.09 56.14 -8.93
C ASP A 68 -12.87 56.86 -9.57
N ARG A 69 -11.90 57.30 -8.75
CA ARG A 69 -10.61 57.80 -9.24
C ARG A 69 -9.77 56.74 -9.96
N ILE A 70 -9.80 55.48 -9.50
CA ILE A 70 -9.12 54.37 -10.19
C ILE A 70 -9.79 54.11 -11.56
N GLN A 71 -11.13 54.14 -11.63
CA GLN A 71 -11.86 54.00 -12.90
C GLN A 71 -11.54 55.13 -13.89
N ASN A 72 -11.50 56.38 -13.41
CA ASN A 72 -11.11 57.56 -14.20
C ASN A 72 -9.62 57.57 -14.58
N LYS A 73 -8.78 56.72 -13.96
CA LYS A 73 -7.31 56.78 -14.00
C LYS A 73 -6.72 58.11 -13.48
N ASP A 74 -7.44 58.75 -12.55
CA ASP A 74 -7.02 59.97 -11.85
C ASP A 74 -5.82 59.73 -10.93
N VAL A 75 -5.61 58.48 -10.47
CA VAL A 75 -4.57 58.10 -9.49
C VAL A 75 -3.48 57.24 -10.11
N THR A 76 -2.24 57.45 -9.66
CA THR A 76 -1.08 56.62 -9.98
C THR A 76 -0.74 55.73 -8.79
N GLU A 77 -0.67 54.42 -8.99
CA GLU A 77 -0.16 53.50 -7.98
C GLU A 77 1.36 53.73 -7.81
N LEU A 78 1.80 54.01 -6.57
CA LEU A 78 3.22 54.11 -6.25
C LEU A 78 3.79 52.78 -5.78
N ARG A 79 3.06 52.07 -4.91
CA ARG A 79 3.49 50.83 -4.25
C ARG A 79 2.29 49.98 -3.88
N THR A 80 2.37 48.67 -4.10
CA THR A 80 1.42 47.69 -3.54
C THR A 80 2.17 46.48 -3.00
N THR A 81 1.68 45.92 -1.89
CA THR A 81 2.15 44.67 -1.29
C THR A 81 0.99 43.70 -1.15
N TYR A 82 1.21 42.41 -1.46
CA TYR A 82 0.27 41.32 -1.26
C TYR A 82 0.81 40.34 -0.20
N ASN A 83 -0.04 39.90 0.72
CA ASN A 83 0.22 38.86 1.71
C ASN A 83 -0.98 37.92 1.72
N GLY A 84 -0.83 36.70 1.18
CA GLY A 84 -1.98 35.81 0.93
C GLY A 84 -3.02 36.49 0.03
N ARG A 85 -4.29 36.44 0.42
CA ARG A 85 -5.39 37.17 -0.23
C ARG A 85 -5.52 38.65 0.18
N TYR A 86 -4.76 39.11 1.18
CA TYR A 86 -4.77 40.50 1.65
C TYR A 86 -3.70 41.34 0.96
N GLY A 87 -3.89 42.65 0.95
CA GLY A 87 -2.87 43.58 0.47
C GLY A 87 -3.08 45.02 0.90
N ALA A 88 -2.03 45.81 0.67
CA ALA A 88 -1.98 47.23 0.98
C ALA A 88 -1.42 47.98 -0.23
N SER A 89 -2.00 49.12 -0.58
CA SER A 89 -1.58 49.97 -1.70
C SER A 89 -1.44 51.43 -1.27
N LEU A 90 -0.45 52.10 -1.86
CA LEU A 90 -0.19 53.53 -1.77
C LEU A 90 -0.36 54.13 -3.16
N LEU A 91 -1.38 54.97 -3.33
CA LEU A 91 -1.71 55.64 -4.58
C LEU A 91 -1.56 57.17 -4.42
N PHE A 92 -1.12 57.83 -5.48
CA PHE A 92 -0.94 59.27 -5.55
C PHE A 92 -1.98 59.91 -6.48
N TYR A 93 -2.49 61.08 -6.09
CA TYR A 93 -3.48 61.86 -6.83
C TYR A 93 -2.88 63.24 -7.18
N PRO A 94 -2.36 63.42 -8.41
CA PRO A 94 -1.58 64.60 -8.78
C PRO A 94 -2.37 65.91 -8.71
N GLN A 95 -3.67 65.92 -9.03
CA GLN A 95 -4.46 67.17 -9.05
C GLN A 95 -4.52 67.90 -7.68
N THR A 96 -4.35 67.17 -6.56
CA THR A 96 -4.32 67.77 -5.22
C THR A 96 -3.06 67.44 -4.43
N MET A 97 -2.01 66.92 -5.09
CA MET A 97 -0.79 66.39 -4.46
C MET A 97 -1.08 65.46 -3.26
N GLY A 98 -2.16 64.69 -3.36
CA GLY A 98 -2.70 63.89 -2.26
C GLY A 98 -2.37 62.41 -2.39
N TYR A 99 -2.41 61.68 -1.29
CA TYR A 99 -2.15 60.23 -1.26
C TYR A 99 -3.38 59.50 -0.74
N TYR A 100 -3.64 58.31 -1.27
CA TYR A 100 -4.59 57.34 -0.73
C TYR A 100 -3.82 56.12 -0.27
N VAL A 101 -3.99 55.74 1.00
CA VAL A 101 -3.49 54.48 1.54
C VAL A 101 -4.69 53.55 1.68
N ALA A 102 -4.64 52.42 0.98
CA ALA A 102 -5.73 51.46 0.90
C ALA A 102 -5.29 50.11 1.47
N LEU A 103 -6.12 49.53 2.33
CA LEU A 103 -6.07 48.12 2.69
C LEU A 103 -7.10 47.41 1.81
N PHE A 104 -6.84 46.16 1.42
CA PHE A 104 -7.82 45.34 0.70
C PHE A 104 -7.72 43.85 1.05
N HIS A 105 -8.84 43.15 0.91
CA HIS A 105 -8.89 41.73 0.62
C HIS A 105 -9.26 41.63 -0.84
N GLU A 106 -8.54 40.83 -1.64
CA GLU A 106 -9.21 40.15 -2.77
C GLU A 106 -9.70 41.14 -3.87
N GLY A 107 -8.94 42.24 -4.04
CA GLY A 107 -9.29 43.38 -4.91
C GLY A 107 -10.36 44.34 -4.36
N GLN A 108 -10.95 44.03 -3.20
CA GLN A 108 -11.99 44.81 -2.53
C GLN A 108 -11.42 45.69 -1.41
N PHE A 109 -11.58 47.00 -1.54
CA PHE A 109 -11.15 47.97 -0.53
C PHE A 109 -12.11 48.00 0.68
N TRP A 110 -11.71 47.39 1.78
CA TRP A 110 -12.39 47.49 3.09
C TRP A 110 -11.97 48.71 3.95
N ARG A 111 -10.85 49.37 3.63
CA ARG A 111 -10.37 50.55 4.36
C ARG A 111 -9.51 51.43 3.46
N VAL A 112 -9.88 52.70 3.32
CA VAL A 112 -9.12 53.72 2.58
C VAL A 112 -8.92 54.94 3.46
N VAL A 113 -7.73 55.53 3.44
CA VAL A 113 -7.40 56.77 4.15
C VAL A 113 -6.71 57.75 3.20
N LYS A 114 -7.23 58.97 3.13
CA LYS A 114 -6.69 60.07 2.32
C LYS A 114 -5.74 60.92 3.16
N VAL A 115 -4.55 61.20 2.65
CA VAL A 115 -3.45 61.86 3.39
C VAL A 115 -2.78 62.91 2.50
N GLY A 116 -2.74 64.17 2.94
CA GLY A 116 -2.10 65.28 2.22
C GLY A 116 -0.59 65.43 2.51
N ASN A 117 0.10 64.37 2.91
CA ASN A 117 1.51 64.40 3.27
C ASN A 117 2.19 63.05 3.05
N GLU A 118 3.22 63.03 2.21
CA GLU A 118 3.96 61.83 1.80
C GLU A 118 4.48 60.99 2.97
N LYS A 119 5.19 61.62 3.93
CA LYS A 119 5.77 60.91 5.08
C LYS A 119 4.72 60.23 5.96
N LYS A 120 3.53 60.84 6.10
CA LYS A 120 2.38 60.23 6.79
C LYS A 120 1.74 59.12 5.96
N ALA A 121 1.72 59.24 4.64
CA ALA A 121 1.17 58.22 3.74
C ALA A 121 2.05 56.95 3.70
N GLU A 122 3.38 57.11 3.59
CA GLU A 122 4.34 55.99 3.65
C GLU A 122 4.36 55.31 5.03
N ALA A 123 4.27 56.08 6.12
CA ALA A 123 4.14 55.51 7.47
C ALA A 123 2.86 54.66 7.61
N LEU A 124 1.71 55.20 7.18
CA LEU A 124 0.43 54.50 7.23
C LEU A 124 0.37 53.30 6.28
N TYR A 125 1.06 53.36 5.13
CA TYR A 125 1.26 52.23 4.23
C TYR A 125 2.08 51.13 4.93
N GLY A 126 3.16 51.48 5.63
CA GLY A 126 3.92 50.54 6.46
C GLY A 126 3.09 49.89 7.58
N ASP A 127 2.20 50.65 8.21
CA ASP A 127 1.23 50.11 9.18
C ASP A 127 0.25 49.12 8.53
N PHE A 128 -0.27 49.46 7.36
CA PHE A 128 -1.21 48.61 6.60
C PHE A 128 -0.52 47.33 6.11
N VAL A 129 0.72 47.39 5.61
CA VAL A 129 1.53 46.21 5.26
C VAL A 129 1.67 45.29 6.47
N ARG A 130 2.06 45.81 7.64
CA ARG A 130 2.14 45.02 8.87
C ARG A 130 0.79 44.43 9.29
N GLN A 131 -0.31 45.16 9.10
CA GLN A 131 -1.66 44.65 9.35
C GLN A 131 -2.00 43.47 8.41
N THR A 132 -1.65 43.56 7.12
CA THR A 132 -1.92 42.44 6.17
C THR A 132 -1.13 41.17 6.46
N GLN A 133 0.08 41.28 7.01
CA GLN A 133 0.88 40.11 7.40
C GLN A 133 0.16 39.29 8.48
N VAL A 134 -0.26 39.94 9.57
CA VAL A 134 -0.98 39.29 10.68
C VAL A 134 -2.32 38.68 10.24
N LEU A 135 -3.02 39.33 9.31
CA LEU A 135 -4.25 38.80 8.72
C LEU A 135 -3.99 37.57 7.83
N ALA A 136 -2.92 37.60 7.04
CA ALA A 136 -2.56 36.53 6.12
C ALA A 136 -1.96 35.30 6.83
N ASP A 137 -1.33 35.45 7.99
CA ASP A 137 -0.66 34.34 8.71
C ASP A 137 -1.60 33.14 8.95
N VAL A 138 -2.87 33.39 9.27
CA VAL A 138 -3.87 32.34 9.49
C VAL A 138 -4.20 31.60 8.18
N GLU A 139 -4.38 32.34 7.08
CA GLU A 139 -4.66 31.77 5.76
C GLU A 139 -3.46 30.97 5.23
N ILE A 140 -2.26 31.56 5.28
CA ILE A 140 -1.00 30.95 4.84
C ILE A 140 -0.70 29.69 5.67
N ARG A 141 -0.99 29.69 6.98
CA ARG A 141 -0.88 28.49 7.83
C ARG A 141 -1.92 27.44 7.45
N ARG A 142 -3.17 27.82 7.18
CA ARG A 142 -4.22 26.90 6.71
C ARG A 142 -3.80 26.20 5.41
N ILE A 143 -3.38 26.96 4.40
CA ILE A 143 -2.97 26.41 3.09
C ILE A 143 -1.82 25.40 3.25
N LYS A 144 -0.83 25.71 4.11
CA LYS A 144 0.29 24.80 4.41
C LYS A 144 -0.18 23.52 5.10
N LEU A 145 -1.12 23.61 6.07
CA LEU A 145 -1.69 22.46 6.77
C LEU A 145 -2.56 21.60 5.84
N GLU A 146 -3.34 22.19 4.94
CA GLU A 146 -4.14 21.48 3.94
C GLU A 146 -3.24 20.71 2.96
N ALA A 147 -2.13 21.32 2.50
CA ALA A 147 -1.14 20.64 1.67
C ALA A 147 -0.43 19.49 2.40
N GLN A 148 -0.05 19.67 3.67
CA GLN A 148 0.53 18.62 4.51
C GLN A 148 -0.45 17.47 4.73
N LYS A 149 -1.72 17.78 5.02
CA LYS A 149 -2.80 16.78 5.15
C LYS A 149 -2.94 15.97 3.86
N ALA A 150 -3.06 16.63 2.71
CA ALA A 150 -3.22 15.96 1.41
C ALA A 150 -1.99 15.12 0.99
N MET A 151 -0.80 15.41 1.52
CA MET A 151 0.38 14.55 1.38
C MET A 151 0.25 13.29 2.24
N MET A 152 -0.11 13.43 3.51
CA MET A 152 -0.27 12.30 4.44
C MET A 152 -1.40 11.35 4.01
N GLU A 153 -2.52 11.88 3.50
CA GLU A 153 -3.64 11.07 3.00
C GLU A 153 -3.23 10.18 1.80
N ARG A 154 -2.33 10.65 0.93
CA ARG A 154 -1.76 9.82 -0.16
C ARG A 154 -0.85 8.73 0.38
N GLN A 155 0.02 9.05 1.33
CA GLN A 155 0.92 8.08 1.96
C GLN A 155 0.14 6.99 2.73
N LEU A 156 -0.98 7.35 3.35
CA LEU A 156 -1.89 6.42 3.99
C LEU A 156 -2.54 5.50 2.95
N ALA A 157 -3.13 6.05 1.88
CA ALA A 157 -3.76 5.26 0.81
C ALA A 157 -2.78 4.31 0.11
N GLU A 158 -1.52 4.72 -0.13
CA GLU A 158 -0.46 3.83 -0.61
C GLU A 158 -0.14 2.70 0.38
N SER A 159 -0.16 2.98 1.68
CA SER A 159 0.14 2.01 2.73
C SER A 159 -1.00 0.99 2.89
N GLU A 160 -2.26 1.45 2.84
CA GLU A 160 -3.46 0.62 2.83
C GLU A 160 -3.52 -0.28 1.59
N ALA A 161 -3.20 0.25 0.41
CA ALA A 161 -3.12 -0.55 -0.82
C ALA A 161 -2.06 -1.66 -0.72
N ARG A 162 -0.87 -1.38 -0.18
CA ARG A 162 0.18 -2.38 0.07
C ARG A 162 -0.27 -3.42 1.12
N LEU A 163 -0.90 -2.98 2.20
CA LEU A 163 -1.42 -3.86 3.25
C LEU A 163 -2.48 -4.84 2.69
N ASN A 164 -3.40 -4.34 1.87
CA ASN A 164 -4.42 -5.17 1.22
C ASN A 164 -3.81 -6.17 0.22
N ALA A 165 -2.81 -5.77 -0.56
CA ALA A 165 -2.08 -6.67 -1.44
C ALA A 165 -1.40 -7.82 -0.66
N VAL A 166 -0.65 -7.49 0.39
CA VAL A 166 0.04 -8.48 1.23
C VAL A 166 -0.94 -9.43 1.93
N GLN A 167 -2.10 -8.94 2.38
CA GLN A 167 -3.15 -9.80 2.96
C GLN A 167 -3.74 -10.77 1.92
N ASN A 168 -3.97 -10.32 0.69
CA ASN A 168 -4.48 -11.16 -0.40
C ASN A 168 -3.44 -12.22 -0.81
N ASP A 169 -2.17 -11.85 -0.98
CA ASP A 169 -1.09 -12.80 -1.30
C ASP A 169 -0.96 -13.88 -0.24
N LEU A 170 -1.02 -13.50 1.04
CA LEU A 170 -0.97 -14.41 2.18
C LEU A 170 -2.21 -15.32 2.28
N ALA A 171 -3.39 -14.84 1.89
CA ALA A 171 -4.59 -15.67 1.77
C ALA A 171 -4.47 -16.71 0.64
N ILE A 172 -3.93 -16.30 -0.52
CA ILE A 172 -3.66 -17.18 -1.66
C ILE A 172 -2.61 -18.24 -1.31
N GLN A 173 -1.52 -17.87 -0.63
CA GLN A 173 -0.50 -18.80 -0.15
C GLN A 173 -1.10 -19.90 0.75
N ARG A 174 -1.92 -19.52 1.74
CA ARG A 174 -2.60 -20.48 2.62
C ARG A 174 -3.54 -21.42 1.88
N GLN A 175 -4.24 -20.95 0.83
CA GLN A 175 -5.07 -21.80 -0.02
C GLN A 175 -4.22 -22.79 -0.83
N GLN A 176 -3.07 -22.36 -1.35
CA GLN A 176 -2.13 -23.24 -2.06
C GLN A 176 -1.52 -24.31 -1.13
N GLU A 177 -1.11 -23.92 0.09
CA GLU A 177 -0.62 -24.86 1.12
C GLU A 177 -1.66 -25.94 1.45
N GLN A 178 -2.93 -25.53 1.66
CA GLN A 178 -4.03 -26.46 1.92
C GLN A 178 -4.30 -27.40 0.74
N ALA A 179 -4.30 -26.88 -0.49
CA ALA A 179 -4.47 -27.70 -1.69
C ALA A 179 -3.32 -28.71 -1.89
N LEU A 180 -2.07 -28.30 -1.62
CA LEU A 180 -0.90 -29.17 -1.67
C LEU A 180 -0.91 -30.25 -0.58
N ALA A 181 -1.41 -29.93 0.62
CA ALA A 181 -1.60 -30.90 1.69
C ALA A 181 -2.68 -31.94 1.34
N GLN A 182 -3.83 -31.50 0.82
CA GLN A 182 -4.91 -32.38 0.34
C GLN A 182 -4.45 -33.27 -0.81
N ASN A 183 -3.72 -32.72 -1.79
CA ASN A 183 -3.20 -33.48 -2.91
C ASN A 183 -2.20 -34.56 -2.46
N GLN A 184 -1.26 -34.23 -1.57
CA GLN A 184 -0.33 -35.21 -0.98
C GLN A 184 -1.07 -36.33 -0.24
N GLN A 185 -2.14 -36.02 0.49
CA GLN A 185 -2.93 -37.03 1.18
C GLN A 185 -3.62 -37.98 0.18
N ALA A 186 -4.29 -37.44 -0.84
CA ALA A 186 -4.92 -38.24 -1.89
C ALA A 186 -3.91 -39.12 -2.66
N VAL A 187 -2.70 -38.62 -2.94
CA VAL A 187 -1.63 -39.40 -3.59
C VAL A 187 -1.12 -40.53 -2.69
N ARG A 188 -1.03 -40.33 -1.37
CA ARG A 188 -0.67 -41.40 -0.41
C ARG A 188 -1.76 -42.48 -0.34
N GLU A 189 -3.03 -42.09 -0.35
CA GLU A 189 -4.17 -43.01 -0.36
C GLU A 189 -4.22 -43.84 -1.65
N GLN A 190 -4.01 -43.21 -2.81
CA GLN A 190 -3.89 -43.90 -4.10
C GLN A 190 -2.71 -44.88 -4.12
N ALA A 191 -1.54 -44.49 -3.59
CA ALA A 191 -0.37 -45.37 -3.50
C ALA A 191 -0.62 -46.59 -2.59
N ALA A 192 -1.32 -46.40 -1.47
CA ALA A 192 -1.70 -47.48 -0.56
C ALA A 192 -2.72 -48.46 -1.20
N ALA A 193 -3.69 -47.93 -1.96
CA ALA A 193 -4.62 -48.75 -2.74
C ALA A 193 -3.89 -49.58 -3.82
N LEU A 194 -3.01 -48.96 -4.60
CA LEU A 194 -2.25 -49.63 -5.65
C LEU A 194 -1.30 -50.72 -5.12
N GLU A 195 -0.63 -50.51 -3.98
CA GLU A 195 0.20 -51.57 -3.38
C GLU A 195 -0.67 -52.70 -2.82
N THR A 196 -1.86 -52.40 -2.31
CA THR A 196 -2.84 -53.41 -1.88
C THR A 196 -3.30 -54.27 -3.06
N GLU A 197 -3.71 -53.66 -4.19
CA GLU A 197 -4.06 -54.34 -5.43
C GLU A 197 -2.88 -55.19 -5.96
N ARG A 198 -1.67 -54.62 -5.97
CA ARG A 198 -0.43 -55.32 -6.37
C ARG A 198 -0.16 -56.54 -5.50
N SER A 199 -0.39 -56.46 -4.19
CA SER A 199 -0.21 -57.58 -3.27
C SER A 199 -1.21 -58.70 -3.56
N ALA A 200 -2.49 -58.38 -3.78
CA ALA A 200 -3.52 -59.35 -4.12
C ALA A 200 -3.27 -60.02 -5.48
N ALA A 201 -2.82 -59.25 -6.48
CA ALA A 201 -2.41 -59.77 -7.79
C ALA A 201 -1.21 -60.73 -7.69
N ARG A 202 -0.20 -60.40 -6.86
CA ARG A 202 0.94 -61.29 -6.60
C ARG A 202 0.51 -62.60 -5.94
N ILE A 203 -0.36 -62.56 -4.93
CA ILE A 203 -0.89 -63.76 -4.27
C ILE A 203 -1.59 -64.67 -5.29
N ARG A 204 -2.46 -64.10 -6.14
CA ARG A 204 -3.13 -64.85 -7.22
C ARG A 204 -2.16 -65.47 -8.22
N LEU A 205 -1.09 -64.76 -8.61
CA LEU A 205 -0.05 -65.31 -9.48
C LEU A 205 0.71 -66.48 -8.83
N THR A 206 1.04 -66.37 -7.53
CA THR A 206 1.70 -67.45 -6.78
C THR A 206 0.82 -68.68 -6.64
N ASP A 207 -0.48 -68.48 -6.39
CA ASP A 207 -1.47 -69.56 -6.30
C ASP A 207 -1.64 -70.29 -7.65
N LEU A 208 -1.85 -69.56 -8.75
CA LEU A 208 -1.93 -70.14 -10.09
C LEU A 208 -0.64 -70.89 -10.48
N GLN A 209 0.54 -70.36 -10.13
CA GLN A 209 1.81 -71.07 -10.31
C GLN A 209 1.94 -72.30 -9.40
N GLY A 210 1.24 -72.36 -8.27
CA GLY A 210 1.09 -73.57 -7.45
C GLY A 210 0.25 -74.62 -8.18
N GLN A 211 -0.96 -74.23 -8.60
CA GLN A 211 -1.92 -75.10 -9.30
C GLN A 211 -1.33 -75.74 -10.57
N ILE A 212 -0.60 -74.96 -11.38
CA ILE A 212 0.10 -75.47 -12.58
C ILE A 212 1.10 -76.58 -12.19
N ARG A 213 1.95 -76.34 -11.20
CA ARG A 213 2.97 -77.32 -10.77
C ARG A 213 2.38 -78.59 -10.15
N SER A 214 1.22 -78.51 -9.49
CA SER A 214 0.52 -79.72 -9.03
C SER A 214 -0.04 -80.53 -10.20
N LEU A 215 -0.65 -79.88 -11.20
CA LEU A 215 -1.18 -80.57 -12.39
C LEU A 215 -0.05 -81.19 -13.24
N GLU A 216 1.08 -80.48 -13.40
CA GLU A 216 2.28 -81.02 -14.04
C GLU A 216 2.85 -82.23 -13.28
N ALA A 217 2.85 -82.21 -11.95
CA ALA A 217 3.31 -83.33 -11.12
C ALA A 217 2.37 -84.55 -11.20
N GLU A 218 1.05 -84.32 -11.17
CA GLU A 218 0.04 -85.36 -11.37
C GLU A 218 0.18 -86.02 -12.75
N GLN A 219 0.31 -85.23 -13.83
CA GLN A 219 0.51 -85.73 -15.19
C GLN A 219 1.80 -86.57 -15.30
N ASN A 220 2.93 -86.04 -14.82
CA ASN A 220 4.20 -86.79 -14.82
C ASN A 220 4.11 -88.09 -13.99
N SER A 221 3.35 -88.10 -12.90
CA SER A 221 3.16 -89.32 -12.10
C SER A 221 2.36 -90.38 -12.88
N ALA A 222 1.26 -89.98 -13.53
CA ALA A 222 0.43 -90.86 -14.35
C ALA A 222 1.20 -91.42 -15.56
N ASP A 223 1.97 -90.60 -16.27
CA ASP A 223 2.86 -91.06 -17.34
C ASP A 223 3.94 -92.02 -16.82
N SER A 224 4.50 -91.77 -15.63
CA SER A 224 5.48 -92.68 -15.02
C SER A 224 4.88 -94.06 -14.68
N ASP A 225 3.62 -94.11 -14.24
CA ASP A 225 2.92 -95.36 -13.94
C ASP A 225 2.40 -96.07 -15.20
N LEU A 226 2.03 -95.33 -16.26
CA LEU A 226 1.80 -95.90 -17.60
C LEU A 226 3.07 -96.55 -18.15
N VAL A 227 4.22 -95.90 -18.03
CA VAL A 227 5.53 -96.45 -18.44
C VAL A 227 5.93 -97.66 -17.59
N ARG A 228 5.68 -97.65 -16.27
CA ARG A 228 5.85 -98.85 -15.41
C ARG A 228 4.92 -99.99 -15.83
N SER A 229 3.66 -99.70 -16.18
CA SER A 229 2.67 -100.69 -16.63
C SER A 229 3.09 -101.37 -17.93
N VAL A 230 3.53 -100.59 -18.92
CA VAL A 230 4.12 -101.08 -20.19
C VAL A 230 5.38 -101.91 -19.95
N LYS A 231 6.28 -101.46 -19.07
CA LYS A 231 7.51 -102.22 -18.77
C LYS A 231 7.24 -103.48 -17.94
N GLY A 232 6.19 -103.48 -17.11
CA GLY A 232 5.74 -104.61 -16.30
C GLY A 232 5.04 -105.71 -17.10
N THR A 233 4.33 -105.37 -18.17
CA THR A 233 3.79 -106.38 -19.11
C THR A 233 4.88 -107.02 -19.96
N GLY A 234 5.94 -106.29 -20.31
CA GLY A 234 7.08 -106.81 -21.08
C GLY A 234 7.94 -107.87 -20.38
N ASN A 235 7.99 -107.89 -19.03
CA ASN A 235 8.95 -108.73 -18.28
C ASN A 235 8.34 -109.98 -17.61
N ARG A 236 7.14 -110.42 -17.99
CA ARG A 236 6.47 -111.59 -17.38
C ARG A 236 6.88 -112.92 -18.04
N LYS A 237 8.16 -113.29 -17.98
CA LYS A 237 8.65 -114.61 -18.41
C LYS A 237 9.54 -115.29 -17.35
N THR A 238 9.24 -116.56 -17.09
CA THR A 238 10.08 -117.55 -16.36
C THR A 238 10.66 -117.15 -15.00
N THR A 239 9.99 -117.55 -13.92
CA THR A 239 10.58 -118.45 -12.90
C THR A 239 9.51 -119.10 -12.01
N ARG A 240 9.25 -120.38 -12.21
CA ARG A 240 8.85 -121.31 -11.13
C ARG A 240 9.38 -122.70 -11.47
N ARG A 241 9.96 -123.37 -10.48
CA ARG A 241 10.58 -124.71 -10.58
C ARG A 241 9.56 -125.75 -11.04
N HIS A 242 9.98 -126.67 -11.91
CA HIS A 242 10.56 -127.95 -11.46
C HIS A 242 11.59 -128.47 -12.45
#